data_AF-A0A7K2L4F7-F1
#
_entry.id   AF-A0A7K2L4F7-F1
#
_cell.length_a   1.000
_cell.length_b   1.000
_cell.length_c   1.000
_cell.angle_alpha   90.00
_cell.angle_beta   90.00
_cell.angle_gamma   90.00
#
_symmetry.space_group_name_H-M   'P 1'
#
loop_
_entity.id
_entity.type
_entity.pdbx_description
1 polymer ?
#
loop_
_entity_poly.entity_id
_entity_poly.type
_entity_poly.pdbx_seq_one_letter_code
_entity_poly.pdbx_strand_id
1 'polypeptide(L)'
;MHENADVEQELRSAAPHRLVAVVEASLGKRYGARWVELRLADYGLRTLQLVERTPGVAPSVPIHDSPQGRAFGAQEPHVTLGFEGVLVHLPVTVRGDRLGVLTAAFPAGADVGPALPALGQVCEALGHEILVAERDTDLYVLARRATRLTLAAEMQWQLLPGRSCARPEFAMGAHLEPAYAIFGDNYDWSVSAGKLYLTVTNGMGEGIGAALLTNLAINALRNARRAGLGLADQAALADQAVYAQYRGTAFVSVLLLCFDLATGEVEAVDAGSPRLWRLRGPAVEAVSFDAQLPLGMFEESAYAPERFSVLPGDRLLFGSDGVYDAVSPEGESYGERALARALSGTRLLPPTHVPQAVLRELTAYHGNSPLEDDALVVCLDWHGTPSTVAV
;
A
#
# COMPACT_ATOMS: atom_id res chain seq x y z
N MET A 1 30.07 10.18 -1.04
CA MET A 1 29.21 11.06 -0.22
C MET A 1 28.96 12.40 -0.90
N HIS A 2 29.98 13.18 -1.30
CA HIS A 2 29.76 14.47 -1.97
C HIS A 2 28.98 14.36 -3.30
N GLU A 3 29.24 13.33 -4.11
CA GLU A 3 28.63 13.20 -5.45
C GLU A 3 27.11 12.97 -5.44
N ASN A 4 26.56 12.28 -4.43
CA ASN A 4 25.12 12.02 -4.33
C ASN A 4 24.35 13.24 -3.82
N ALA A 5 24.96 14.03 -2.94
CA ALA A 5 24.38 15.29 -2.47
C ALA A 5 24.16 16.27 -3.64
N ASP A 6 25.04 16.25 -4.65
CA ASP A 6 24.86 17.04 -5.86
C ASP A 6 23.67 16.55 -6.69
N VAL A 7 23.45 15.23 -6.82
CA VAL A 7 22.29 14.67 -7.56
C VAL A 7 20.98 15.05 -6.86
N GLU A 8 20.93 14.93 -5.54
CA GLU A 8 19.76 15.35 -4.75
C GLU A 8 19.46 16.84 -4.92
N GLN A 9 20.48 17.68 -5.00
CA GLN A 9 20.30 19.11 -5.26
C GLN A 9 19.85 19.39 -6.70
N GLU A 10 20.40 18.67 -7.67
CA GLU A 10 19.98 18.74 -9.08
C GLU A 10 18.51 18.31 -9.23
N LEU A 11 18.09 17.23 -8.57
CA LEU A 11 16.70 16.76 -8.59
C LEU A 11 15.74 17.78 -7.98
N ARG A 12 16.05 18.32 -6.79
CA ARG A 12 15.22 19.33 -6.09
C ARG A 12 15.03 20.63 -6.86
N SER A 13 15.98 20.98 -7.74
CA SER A 13 15.93 22.20 -8.55
C SER A 13 15.37 21.98 -9.95
N ALA A 14 15.11 20.73 -10.33
CA ALA A 14 14.61 20.39 -11.65
C ALA A 14 13.11 20.66 -11.78
N ALA A 15 12.66 20.90 -13.02
CA ALA A 15 11.22 20.87 -13.29
C ALA A 15 10.67 19.46 -12.97
N PRO A 16 9.50 19.35 -12.31
CA PRO A 16 8.91 18.07 -11.88
C PRO A 16 8.83 16.99 -12.97
N HIS A 17 8.56 17.36 -14.22
CA HIS A 17 8.47 16.43 -15.35
C HIS A 17 9.84 16.02 -15.95
N ARG A 18 10.96 16.52 -15.39
CA ARG A 18 12.33 16.32 -15.90
C ARG A 18 13.20 15.42 -15.02
N LEU A 19 12.69 14.90 -13.90
CA LEU A 19 13.50 14.16 -12.92
C LEU A 19 14.27 12.99 -13.55
N VAL A 20 13.63 12.19 -14.42
CA VAL A 20 14.28 11.05 -15.10
C VAL A 20 15.47 11.50 -15.95
N ALA A 21 15.34 12.63 -16.66
CA ALA A 21 16.41 13.16 -17.50
C ALA A 21 17.57 13.76 -16.68
N VAL A 22 17.30 14.23 -15.46
CA VAL A 22 18.35 14.66 -14.52
C VAL A 22 19.12 13.45 -14.01
N VAL A 23 18.43 12.38 -13.62
CA VAL A 23 19.08 11.11 -13.25
C VAL A 23 19.90 10.56 -14.42
N GLU A 24 19.39 10.60 -15.65
CA GLU A 24 20.11 10.17 -16.84
C GLU A 24 21.43 10.92 -17.03
N ALA A 25 21.37 12.26 -17.03
CA ALA A 25 22.54 13.10 -17.22
C ALA A 25 23.56 12.91 -16.08
N SER A 26 23.07 12.78 -14.84
CA SER A 26 23.88 12.53 -13.66
C SER A 26 24.61 11.18 -13.76
N LEU A 27 23.87 10.09 -14.01
CA LEU A 27 24.44 8.75 -14.12
C LEU A 27 25.37 8.60 -15.32
N GLY A 28 25.06 9.27 -16.43
CA GLY A 28 25.93 9.30 -17.60
C GLY A 28 27.26 9.98 -17.30
N LYS A 29 27.23 11.15 -16.64
CA LYS A 29 28.44 11.91 -16.30
C LYS A 29 29.30 11.22 -15.22
N ARG A 30 28.66 10.67 -14.19
CA ARG A 30 29.35 10.16 -12.98
C ARG A 30 29.72 8.67 -13.08
N TYR A 31 28.87 7.87 -13.73
CA TYR A 31 29.01 6.41 -13.75
C TYR A 31 29.09 5.82 -15.16
N GLY A 32 29.02 6.64 -16.21
CA GLY A 32 29.10 6.17 -17.60
C GLY A 32 27.85 5.45 -18.10
N ALA A 33 26.68 5.71 -17.49
CA ALA A 33 25.41 5.19 -18.03
C ALA A 33 25.13 5.79 -19.42
N ARG A 34 24.66 4.96 -20.35
CA ARG A 34 24.30 5.37 -21.71
C ARG A 34 22.88 5.92 -21.80
N TRP A 35 21.98 5.32 -21.03
CA TRP A 35 20.58 5.74 -20.92
C TRP A 35 20.02 5.23 -19.59
N VAL A 36 18.94 5.85 -19.15
CA VAL A 36 18.11 5.35 -18.04
C VAL A 36 16.65 5.38 -18.44
N GLU A 37 15.86 4.48 -17.86
CA GLU A 37 14.42 4.51 -17.99
C GLU A 37 13.78 4.22 -16.63
N LEU A 38 12.71 4.94 -16.31
CA LEU A 38 11.93 4.74 -15.11
C LEU A 38 10.63 4.03 -15.48
N ARG A 39 10.33 2.91 -14.83
CA ARG A 39 9.01 2.29 -14.89
C ARG A 39 8.35 2.29 -13.52
N LEU A 40 7.11 2.75 -13.43
CA LEU A 40 6.32 2.75 -12.20
C LEU A 40 5.36 1.56 -12.16
N ALA A 41 5.15 1.01 -10.98
CA ALA A 41 4.19 -0.06 -10.78
C ALA A 41 2.76 0.47 -10.93
N ASP A 42 1.94 -0.29 -11.65
CA ASP A 42 0.56 0.07 -11.85
C ASP A 42 -0.28 -0.10 -10.57
N TYR A 43 -1.52 0.40 -10.56
CA TYR A 43 -2.38 0.34 -9.37
C TYR A 43 -2.62 -1.10 -8.88
N GLY A 44 -2.75 -2.05 -9.82
CA GLY A 44 -2.90 -3.49 -9.53
C GLY A 44 -1.59 -4.19 -9.14
N LEU A 45 -0.43 -3.51 -9.21
CA LEU A 45 0.89 -4.11 -8.97
C LEU A 45 1.12 -5.41 -9.79
N ARG A 46 0.67 -5.41 -11.04
CA ARG A 46 0.82 -6.50 -12.00
C ARG A 46 1.90 -6.20 -13.03
N THR A 47 2.06 -4.93 -13.37
CA THR A 47 2.95 -4.47 -14.44
C THR A 47 3.70 -3.19 -14.06
N LEU A 48 4.87 -3.01 -14.67
CA LEU A 48 5.70 -1.82 -14.62
C LEU A 48 5.49 -1.03 -15.92
N GLN A 49 5.04 0.21 -15.80
CA GLN A 49 4.66 1.11 -16.88
C GLN A 49 5.73 2.16 -17.09
N LEU A 50 6.11 2.43 -18.35
CA LEU A 50 7.15 3.41 -18.66
C LEU A 50 6.69 4.84 -18.34
N VAL A 51 7.56 5.61 -17.70
CA VAL A 51 7.36 7.05 -17.51
C VAL A 51 7.76 7.78 -18.78
N GLU A 52 6.76 8.12 -19.58
CA GLU A 52 6.90 8.81 -20.86
C GLU A 52 5.89 9.95 -21.00
N ARG A 53 6.17 10.93 -21.88
CA ARG A 53 5.27 12.08 -22.11
C ARG A 53 3.90 11.69 -22.65
N THR A 54 3.84 10.59 -23.42
CA THR A 54 2.61 10.06 -24.00
C THR A 54 2.43 8.63 -23.49
N PRO A 55 1.58 8.40 -22.48
CA PRO A 55 1.41 7.07 -21.88
C PRO A 55 0.95 6.02 -22.89
N GLY A 56 1.44 4.77 -22.73
CA GLY A 56 0.93 3.59 -23.43
C GLY A 56 1.50 3.37 -24.83
N VAL A 57 2.59 4.06 -25.19
CA VAL A 57 3.30 3.82 -26.46
C VAL A 57 4.27 2.65 -26.30
N ALA A 58 4.98 2.60 -25.18
CA ALA A 58 5.88 1.49 -24.87
C ALA A 58 5.15 0.31 -24.19
N PRO A 59 5.54 -0.95 -24.46
CA PRO A 59 4.95 -2.09 -23.80
C PRO A 59 5.28 -2.09 -22.30
N SER A 60 4.28 -2.48 -21.49
CA SER A 60 4.46 -2.70 -20.06
C SER A 60 5.32 -3.94 -19.79
N VAL A 61 6.03 -3.96 -18.67
CA VAL A 61 6.82 -5.11 -18.22
C VAL A 61 6.09 -5.82 -17.08
N PRO A 62 5.89 -7.16 -17.12
CA PRO A 62 5.30 -7.89 -15.99
C PRO A 62 6.13 -7.73 -14.71
N ILE A 63 5.49 -7.54 -13.55
CA ILE A 63 6.18 -7.53 -12.25
C ILE A 63 6.65 -8.95 -11.87
N HIS A 64 5.92 -9.97 -12.30
CA HIS A 64 6.34 -11.36 -12.15
C HIS A 64 7.19 -11.79 -13.36
N ASP A 65 8.25 -12.55 -13.10
CA ASP A 65 9.09 -13.17 -14.14
C ASP A 65 9.81 -12.21 -15.09
N SER A 66 10.14 -11.00 -14.63
CA SER A 66 11.03 -10.07 -15.35
C SER A 66 12.23 -9.65 -14.51
N PRO A 67 13.36 -9.25 -15.13
CA PRO A 67 14.50 -8.69 -14.42
C PRO A 67 14.16 -7.45 -13.58
N GLN A 68 13.32 -6.57 -14.12
CA GLN A 68 12.81 -5.39 -13.43
C GLN A 68 11.93 -5.82 -12.25
N GLY A 69 11.01 -6.76 -12.50
CA GLY A 69 10.14 -7.37 -11.50
C GLY A 69 10.90 -8.01 -10.34
N ARG A 70 12.06 -8.63 -10.62
CA ARG A 70 12.95 -9.16 -9.58
C ARG A 70 13.52 -8.06 -8.69
N ALA A 71 14.00 -6.96 -9.26
CA ALA A 71 14.45 -5.80 -8.47
C ALA A 71 13.29 -5.18 -7.67
N PHE A 72 12.12 -5.05 -8.29
CA PHE A 72 10.90 -4.56 -7.65
C PHE A 72 10.45 -5.43 -6.48
N GLY A 73 10.47 -6.76 -6.63
CA GLY A 73 10.09 -7.70 -5.59
C GLY A 73 11.12 -7.75 -4.47
N ALA A 74 12.39 -8.01 -4.79
CA ALA A 74 13.44 -8.17 -3.79
C ALA A 74 13.80 -6.87 -3.06
N GLN A 75 13.47 -5.71 -3.66
CA GLN A 75 13.94 -4.39 -3.20
C GLN A 75 15.48 -4.33 -3.15
N GLU A 76 16.12 -5.01 -4.09
CA GLU A 76 17.58 -5.05 -4.25
C GLU A 76 17.96 -4.79 -5.72
N PRO A 77 19.12 -4.17 -5.99
CA PRO A 77 19.62 -4.02 -7.35
C PRO A 77 19.78 -5.38 -8.05
N HIS A 78 19.25 -5.49 -9.27
CA HIS A 78 19.43 -6.67 -10.09
C HIS A 78 20.21 -6.33 -11.36
N VAL A 79 21.35 -7.00 -11.55
CA VAL A 79 22.23 -6.80 -12.71
C VAL A 79 21.98 -7.91 -13.73
N THR A 80 21.76 -7.53 -14.98
CA THR A 80 21.70 -8.46 -16.11
C THR A 80 22.75 -8.14 -17.15
N LEU A 81 23.32 -9.18 -17.76
CA LEU A 81 24.29 -9.07 -18.83
C LEU A 81 23.57 -9.26 -20.16
N GLY A 82 23.55 -8.22 -20.97
CA GLY A 82 23.02 -8.25 -22.34
C GLY A 82 24.14 -8.27 -23.37
N PHE A 83 23.77 -8.54 -24.63
CA PHE A 83 24.71 -8.51 -25.76
C PHE A 83 25.32 -7.12 -25.97
N GLU A 84 24.55 -6.05 -25.69
CA GLU A 84 24.98 -4.67 -25.92
C GLU A 84 25.61 -4.02 -24.68
N GLY A 85 25.63 -4.67 -23.53
CA GLY A 85 26.18 -4.11 -22.29
C GLY A 85 25.59 -4.67 -21.01
N VAL A 86 25.80 -3.95 -19.91
CA VAL A 86 25.30 -4.31 -18.58
C VAL A 86 24.05 -3.50 -18.27
N LEU A 87 22.96 -4.14 -17.87
CA LEU A 87 21.75 -3.46 -17.38
C LEU A 87 21.68 -3.60 -15.87
N VAL A 88 21.41 -2.50 -15.18
CA VAL A 88 21.21 -2.46 -13.73
C VAL A 88 19.79 -2.01 -13.46
N HIS A 89 18.99 -2.88 -12.86
CA HIS A 89 17.62 -2.61 -12.44
C HIS A 89 17.62 -2.25 -10.95
N LEU A 90 17.24 -1.01 -10.63
CA LEU A 90 17.31 -0.45 -9.30
C LEU A 90 15.89 -0.19 -8.79
N PRO A 91 15.51 -0.68 -7.60
CA PRO A 91 14.19 -0.36 -7.03
C PRO A 91 14.10 1.13 -6.73
N VAL A 92 12.95 1.73 -7.05
CA VAL A 92 12.59 3.09 -6.66
C VAL A 92 11.51 2.95 -5.58
N THR A 93 11.87 3.33 -4.35
CA THR A 93 11.08 3.08 -3.15
C THR A 93 11.12 4.29 -2.23
N VAL A 94 10.05 4.53 -1.47
CA VAL A 94 9.98 5.59 -0.47
C VAL A 94 9.32 5.06 0.79
N ARG A 95 10.07 5.03 1.90
CA ARG A 95 9.57 4.61 3.22
C ARG A 95 8.81 3.28 3.20
N GLY A 96 9.24 2.34 2.35
CA GLY A 96 8.62 1.03 2.18
C GLY A 96 7.57 0.96 1.05
N ASP A 97 7.12 2.09 0.50
CA ASP A 97 6.25 2.10 -0.67
C ASP A 97 7.05 1.85 -1.95
N ARG A 98 6.63 0.84 -2.71
CA ARG A 98 7.35 0.34 -3.89
C ARG A 98 6.82 1.02 -5.13
N LEU A 99 7.43 2.15 -5.50
CA LEU A 99 6.96 2.97 -6.61
C LEU A 99 7.25 2.33 -7.98
N GLY A 100 8.42 1.74 -8.15
CA GLY A 100 8.85 1.22 -9.45
C GLY A 100 10.29 0.78 -9.52
N VAL A 101 10.85 0.82 -10.73
CA VAL A 101 12.21 0.40 -11.06
C VAL A 101 12.84 1.38 -12.05
N LEU A 102 14.03 1.85 -11.74
CA LEU A 102 14.90 2.54 -12.68
C LEU A 102 15.86 1.54 -13.30
N THR A 103 15.86 1.43 -14.63
CA THR A 103 16.84 0.62 -15.36
C THR A 103 17.89 1.55 -15.95
N ALA A 104 19.17 1.30 -15.67
CA ALA A 104 20.30 2.03 -16.23
C ALA A 104 21.16 1.09 -17.07
N ALA A 105 21.54 1.52 -18.26
CA ALA A 105 22.38 0.74 -19.16
C ALA A 105 23.82 1.26 -19.20
N PHE A 106 24.77 0.35 -19.08
CA PHE A 106 26.21 0.62 -19.10
C PHE A 106 26.88 -0.08 -20.29
N PRO A 107 28.08 0.34 -20.71
CA PRO A 107 28.86 -0.34 -21.73
C PRO A 107 29.19 -1.79 -21.36
N ALA A 108 29.44 -2.63 -22.37
CA ALA A 108 29.93 -3.99 -22.14
C ALA A 108 31.26 -3.98 -21.37
N GLY A 109 31.38 -4.85 -20.37
CA GLY A 109 32.58 -4.95 -19.53
C GLY A 109 32.68 -3.90 -18.41
N ALA A 110 31.67 -3.04 -18.23
CA ALA A 110 31.63 -2.11 -17.10
C ALA A 110 31.48 -2.87 -15.76
N ASP A 111 32.37 -2.59 -14.80
CA ASP A 111 32.23 -3.06 -13.41
C ASP A 111 31.34 -2.08 -12.63
N VAL A 112 30.06 -2.42 -12.53
CA VAL A 112 29.04 -1.61 -11.85
C VAL A 112 28.92 -1.93 -10.36
N GLY A 113 29.54 -3.02 -9.88
CA GLY A 113 29.41 -3.51 -8.50
C GLY A 113 29.71 -2.44 -7.45
N PRO A 114 30.87 -1.75 -7.52
CA PRO A 114 31.21 -0.68 -6.60
C PRO A 114 30.25 0.52 -6.60
N ALA A 115 29.51 0.75 -7.69
CA ALA A 115 28.59 1.87 -7.84
C ALA A 115 27.18 1.58 -7.32
N LEU A 116 26.78 0.31 -7.14
CA LEU A 116 25.42 -0.07 -6.76
C LEU A 116 24.87 0.65 -5.52
N PRO A 117 25.64 0.80 -4.41
CA PRO A 117 25.13 1.52 -3.24
C PRO A 117 24.82 3.00 -3.53
N ALA A 118 25.66 3.65 -4.35
CA ALA A 118 25.46 5.05 -4.72
C ALA A 118 24.27 5.22 -5.66
N LEU A 119 24.09 4.33 -6.62
CA LEU A 119 22.93 4.29 -7.51
C LEU A 119 21.62 4.05 -6.74
N GLY A 120 21.67 3.22 -5.70
CA GLY A 120 20.55 3.01 -4.78
C GLY A 120 20.12 4.30 -4.09
N GLN A 121 21.07 5.08 -3.56
CA GLN A 121 20.78 6.39 -2.93
C GLN A 121 20.14 7.37 -3.93
N VAL A 122 20.61 7.39 -5.19
CA VAL A 122 19.99 8.21 -6.24
C VAL A 122 18.54 7.78 -6.50
N CYS A 123 18.24 6.48 -6.48
CA CYS A 123 16.87 5.97 -6.68
C CYS A 123 15.96 6.27 -5.49
N GLU A 124 16.49 6.26 -4.27
CA GLU A 124 15.76 6.68 -3.07
C GLU A 124 15.44 8.19 -3.12
N ALA A 125 16.42 9.03 -3.50
CA ALA A 125 16.20 10.45 -3.72
C ALA A 125 15.17 10.72 -4.83
N LEU A 126 15.29 10.02 -5.96
CA LEU A 126 14.32 10.09 -7.05
C LEU A 126 12.91 9.73 -6.57
N GLY A 127 12.76 8.68 -5.77
CA GLY A 127 11.48 8.30 -5.20
C GLY A 127 10.86 9.43 -4.37
N HIS A 128 11.63 10.05 -3.48
CA HIS A 128 11.17 11.18 -2.68
C HIS A 128 10.71 12.36 -3.55
N GLU A 129 11.49 12.69 -4.59
CA GLU A 129 11.17 13.80 -5.48
C GLU A 129 9.98 13.50 -6.39
N ILE A 130 9.73 12.25 -6.77
CA ILE A 130 8.50 11.85 -7.50
C ILE A 130 7.25 12.18 -6.66
N LEU A 131 7.25 11.85 -5.36
CA LEU A 131 6.12 12.15 -4.49
C LEU A 131 5.85 13.66 -4.34
N VAL A 132 6.90 14.48 -4.41
CA VAL A 132 6.75 15.94 -4.42
C VAL A 132 6.23 16.41 -5.79
N ALA A 133 6.79 15.87 -6.86
CA ALA A 133 6.48 16.22 -8.24
C ALA A 133 5.04 15.90 -8.66
N GLU A 134 4.42 14.86 -8.10
CA GLU A 134 3.01 14.51 -8.35
C GLU A 134 2.02 15.65 -8.01
N ARG A 135 2.42 16.65 -7.22
CA ARG A 135 1.62 17.85 -6.97
C ARG A 135 1.59 18.82 -8.15
N ASP A 136 2.64 18.81 -8.96
CA ASP A 136 2.89 19.80 -10.00
C ASP A 136 2.67 19.24 -11.41
N THR A 137 2.68 17.91 -11.56
CA THR A 137 2.52 17.23 -12.84
C THR A 137 1.81 15.89 -12.71
N ASP A 138 0.90 15.60 -13.65
CA ASP A 138 0.22 14.31 -13.74
C ASP A 138 1.10 13.20 -14.35
N LEU A 139 2.32 13.50 -14.79
CA LEU A 139 3.20 12.56 -15.50
C LEU A 139 3.31 11.18 -14.81
N TYR A 140 3.56 11.18 -13.51
CA TYR A 140 3.77 9.94 -12.73
C TYR A 140 2.46 9.22 -12.43
N VAL A 141 1.39 9.98 -12.16
CA VAL A 141 0.03 9.44 -11.98
C VAL A 141 -0.48 8.80 -13.28
N LEU A 142 -0.21 9.42 -14.43
CA LEU A 142 -0.56 8.88 -15.75
C LEU A 142 0.26 7.66 -16.09
N ALA A 143 1.56 7.66 -15.80
CA ALA A 143 2.42 6.50 -16.03
C ALA A 143 1.93 5.26 -15.27
N ARG A 144 1.43 5.40 -14.04
CA ARG A 144 0.94 4.27 -13.22
C ARG A 144 -0.37 3.62 -13.72
N ARG A 145 -0.98 4.15 -14.78
CA ARG A 145 -2.27 3.63 -15.30
C ARG A 145 -2.00 2.59 -16.38
N ALA A 146 -2.14 1.30 -16.05
CA ALA A 146 -2.19 0.26 -17.07
C ALA A 146 -3.46 0.41 -17.94
N THR A 147 -4.55 0.86 -17.34
CA THR A 147 -5.80 1.24 -18.01
C THR A 147 -6.41 2.48 -17.36
N ARG A 148 -7.43 3.06 -17.98
CA ARG A 148 -8.15 4.23 -17.44
C ARG A 148 -8.93 3.83 -16.18
N LEU A 149 -8.72 4.54 -15.08
CA LEU A 149 -9.55 4.43 -13.87
C LEU A 149 -11.00 4.89 -14.15
N THR A 150 -11.96 4.22 -13.53
CA THR A 150 -13.30 4.79 -13.36
C THR A 150 -13.22 6.06 -12.48
N LEU A 151 -14.22 6.96 -12.56
CA LEU A 151 -14.24 8.15 -11.70
C LEU A 151 -14.28 7.76 -10.22
N ALA A 152 -15.05 6.72 -9.91
CA ALA A 152 -15.08 6.17 -8.58
C ALA A 152 -13.65 5.77 -8.17
N ALA A 153 -12.96 4.92 -8.95
CA ALA A 153 -11.65 4.40 -8.58
C ALA A 153 -10.62 5.53 -8.42
N GLU A 154 -10.71 6.56 -9.25
CA GLU A 154 -9.94 7.80 -9.09
C GLU A 154 -10.12 8.42 -7.71
N MET A 155 -11.36 8.59 -7.24
CA MET A 155 -11.68 9.19 -5.94
C MET A 155 -11.11 8.36 -4.77
N GLN A 156 -11.19 7.04 -4.86
CA GLN A 156 -10.67 6.13 -3.83
C GLN A 156 -9.14 6.13 -3.79
N TRP A 157 -8.48 6.08 -4.95
CA TRP A 157 -7.00 6.19 -5.01
C TRP A 157 -6.48 7.53 -4.51
N GLN A 158 -7.22 8.61 -4.72
CA GLN A 158 -6.88 9.93 -4.14
C GLN A 158 -7.15 10.00 -2.63
N LEU A 159 -8.06 9.18 -2.11
CA LEU A 159 -8.40 9.13 -0.69
C LEU A 159 -7.42 8.28 0.12
N LEU A 160 -6.90 7.22 -0.49
CA LEU A 160 -5.99 6.24 0.12
C LEU A 160 -4.70 6.89 0.66
N PRO A 161 -4.17 6.40 1.80
CA PRO A 161 -2.84 6.77 2.27
C PRO A 161 -1.75 6.06 1.42
N GLY A 162 -0.49 6.18 1.83
CA GLY A 162 0.59 5.38 1.23
C GLY A 162 0.31 3.87 1.35
N ARG A 163 0.71 3.09 0.34
CA ARG A 163 0.34 1.66 0.25
C ARG A 163 1.13 0.76 1.19
N SER A 164 2.25 1.27 1.68
CA SER A 164 3.15 0.58 2.57
C SER A 164 3.87 1.62 3.42
N CYS A 165 4.29 1.20 4.60
CA CYS A 165 5.13 2.01 5.47
C CYS A 165 6.08 1.09 6.21
N ALA A 166 7.37 1.36 6.14
CA ALA A 166 8.39 0.68 6.92
C ALA A 166 9.02 1.66 7.91
N ARG A 167 8.98 1.28 9.19
CA ARG A 167 9.64 1.95 10.29
C ARG A 167 10.41 0.93 11.14
N PRO A 168 11.38 1.37 11.96
CA PRO A 168 12.07 0.45 12.86
C PRO A 168 11.12 -0.35 13.76
N GLU A 169 10.01 0.27 14.18
CA GLU A 169 9.05 -0.33 15.09
C GLU A 169 8.05 -1.27 14.39
N PHE A 170 7.68 -1.01 13.14
CA PHE A 170 6.69 -1.79 12.40
C PHE A 170 6.88 -1.69 10.89
N ALA A 171 6.33 -2.65 10.16
CA ALA A 171 6.19 -2.56 8.71
C ALA A 171 4.78 -2.95 8.29
N MET A 172 4.20 -2.22 7.34
CA MET A 172 2.86 -2.49 6.83
C MET A 172 2.81 -2.46 5.31
N GLY A 173 1.86 -3.22 4.77
CA GLY A 173 1.49 -3.22 3.37
C GLY A 173 -0.01 -3.40 3.20
N ALA A 174 -0.58 -2.77 2.19
CA ALA A 174 -2.00 -2.87 1.89
C ALA A 174 -2.25 -2.98 0.38
N HIS A 175 -3.31 -3.71 0.03
CA HIS A 175 -3.75 -3.82 -1.36
C HIS A 175 -5.26 -3.99 -1.45
N LEU A 176 -5.84 -3.31 -2.43
CA LEU A 176 -7.24 -3.32 -2.80
C LEU A 176 -7.34 -3.84 -4.23
N GLU A 177 -8.25 -4.78 -4.48
CA GLU A 177 -8.60 -5.31 -5.80
C GLU A 177 -10.13 -5.36 -5.95
N PRO A 178 -10.71 -5.06 -7.12
CA PRO A 178 -10.06 -4.63 -8.36
C PRO A 178 -9.50 -3.20 -8.32
N ALA A 179 -8.22 -3.05 -8.64
CA ALA A 179 -7.53 -1.75 -8.58
C ALA A 179 -8.06 -0.65 -9.53
N TYR A 180 -8.95 -0.98 -10.50
CA TYR A 180 -9.44 -0.02 -11.52
C TYR A 180 -10.96 0.21 -11.49
N ALA A 181 -11.68 -0.48 -10.59
CA ALA A 181 -13.13 -0.35 -10.36
C ALA A 181 -13.42 -0.07 -8.87
N ILE A 182 -14.68 0.07 -8.46
CA ILE A 182 -15.10 0.37 -7.07
C ILE A 182 -16.29 -0.45 -6.64
N PHE A 183 -16.21 -0.96 -5.41
CA PHE A 183 -17.31 -1.53 -4.65
C PHE A 183 -17.42 -1.00 -3.20
N GLY A 184 -16.38 -0.38 -2.60
CA GLY A 184 -16.55 0.49 -1.40
C GLY A 184 -15.48 0.37 -0.32
N ASP A 185 -14.61 -0.63 -0.43
CA ASP A 185 -13.55 -0.93 0.54
C ASP A 185 -12.48 0.15 0.64
N ASN A 186 -11.96 0.43 1.82
CA ASN A 186 -10.85 1.38 1.97
C ASN A 186 -10.04 1.10 3.22
N TYR A 187 -8.82 1.61 3.26
CA TYR A 187 -8.03 1.68 4.47
C TYR A 187 -7.45 3.09 4.64
N ASP A 188 -7.27 3.49 5.88
CA ASP A 188 -6.52 4.69 6.23
C ASP A 188 -5.53 4.37 7.34
N TRP A 189 -4.39 5.06 7.35
CA TRP A 189 -3.46 4.94 8.46
C TRP A 189 -2.72 6.24 8.69
N SER A 190 -2.29 6.44 9.92
CA SER A 190 -1.46 7.58 10.29
C SER A 190 -0.63 7.23 11.50
N VAL A 191 0.62 7.66 11.49
CA VAL A 191 1.55 7.41 12.58
C VAL A 191 1.97 8.72 13.23
N SER A 192 1.99 8.73 14.56
CA SER A 192 2.54 9.80 15.40
C SER A 192 3.84 9.32 16.07
N ALA A 193 4.37 10.07 17.03
CA ALA A 193 5.57 9.67 17.76
C ALA A 193 5.40 8.33 18.52
N GLY A 194 4.21 8.09 19.10
CA GLY A 194 3.95 6.91 19.94
C GLY A 194 2.74 6.07 19.55
N LYS A 195 1.94 6.52 18.58
CA LYS A 195 0.70 5.81 18.17
C LYS A 195 0.63 5.60 16.67
N LEU A 196 0.24 4.41 16.25
CA LEU A 196 -0.20 4.08 14.91
C LEU A 196 -1.72 3.94 14.91
N TYR A 197 -2.39 4.74 14.08
CA TYR A 197 -3.81 4.60 13.79
C TYR A 197 -3.96 3.82 12.49
N LEU A 198 -4.84 2.82 12.50
CA LEU A 198 -5.20 2.04 11.31
C LEU A 198 -6.71 1.91 11.27
N THR A 199 -7.28 2.15 10.10
CA THR A 199 -8.71 2.04 9.83
C THR A 199 -8.87 1.18 8.59
N VAL A 200 -9.79 0.22 8.65
CA VAL A 200 -10.23 -0.56 7.48
C VAL A 200 -11.73 -0.43 7.41
N THR A 201 -12.28 -0.14 6.24
CA THR A 201 -13.71 0.17 6.05
C THR A 201 -14.28 -0.58 4.87
N ASN A 202 -15.53 -1.00 4.96
CA ASN A 202 -16.36 -1.39 3.82
C ASN A 202 -17.57 -0.44 3.73
N GLY A 203 -17.64 0.36 2.66
CA GLY A 203 -18.76 1.26 2.39
C GLY A 203 -19.85 0.58 1.58
N MET A 204 -21.11 0.66 2.04
CA MET A 204 -22.24 0.06 1.33
C MET A 204 -22.43 0.63 -0.10
N GLY A 205 -22.70 -0.27 -1.05
CA GLY A 205 -23.14 0.06 -2.40
C GLY A 205 -22.07 -0.28 -3.45
N GLU A 206 -22.09 0.42 -4.58
CA GLU A 206 -21.05 0.30 -5.61
C GLU A 206 -20.84 1.64 -6.34
N GLY A 207 -19.74 1.75 -7.09
CA GLY A 207 -19.47 2.90 -7.95
C GLY A 207 -19.36 4.23 -7.19
N ILE A 208 -19.90 5.31 -7.78
CA ILE A 208 -19.72 6.68 -7.25
C ILE A 208 -20.41 6.85 -5.89
N GLY A 209 -21.55 6.18 -5.67
CA GLY A 209 -22.29 6.26 -4.41
C GLY A 209 -21.47 5.74 -3.23
N ALA A 210 -20.92 4.53 -3.38
CA ALA A 210 -20.01 3.94 -2.39
C ALA A 210 -18.75 4.81 -2.20
N ALA A 211 -18.16 5.32 -3.29
CA ALA A 211 -16.99 6.19 -3.21
C ALA A 211 -17.25 7.47 -2.38
N LEU A 212 -18.40 8.11 -2.56
CA LEU A 212 -18.78 9.31 -1.80
C LEU A 212 -19.05 8.99 -0.32
N LEU A 213 -19.74 7.88 -0.05
CA LEU A 213 -20.04 7.40 1.30
C LEU A 213 -18.74 7.12 2.08
N THR A 214 -17.85 6.32 1.49
CA THR A 214 -16.53 5.99 2.06
C THR A 214 -15.68 7.26 2.24
N ASN A 215 -15.74 8.21 1.31
CA ASN A 215 -15.03 9.48 1.43
C ASN A 215 -15.52 10.32 2.62
N LEU A 216 -16.84 10.42 2.82
CA LEU A 216 -17.42 11.11 3.96
C LEU A 216 -16.97 10.47 5.28
N ALA A 217 -17.10 9.15 5.41
CA ALA A 217 -16.75 8.42 6.63
C ALA A 217 -15.26 8.58 6.98
N ILE A 218 -14.35 8.34 6.01
CA ILE A 218 -12.90 8.46 6.23
C ILE A 218 -12.52 9.90 6.61
N ASN A 219 -13.09 10.91 5.96
CA ASN A 219 -12.77 12.29 6.31
C ASN A 219 -13.33 12.71 7.66
N ALA A 220 -14.50 12.19 8.07
CA ALA A 220 -15.04 12.40 9.41
C ALA A 220 -14.14 11.77 10.49
N LEU A 221 -13.69 10.52 10.28
CA LEU A 221 -12.72 9.84 11.15
C LEU A 221 -11.40 10.62 11.24
N ARG A 222 -10.85 11.05 10.09
CA ARG A 222 -9.63 11.87 10.05
C ARG A 222 -9.82 13.20 10.79
N ASN A 223 -10.97 13.85 10.64
CA ASN A 223 -11.28 15.10 11.30
C ASN A 223 -11.30 14.94 12.83
N ALA A 224 -12.05 13.95 13.33
CA ALA A 224 -12.14 13.66 14.76
C ALA A 224 -10.77 13.27 15.35
N ARG A 225 -9.99 12.44 14.66
CA ARG A 225 -8.63 12.09 15.07
C ARG A 225 -7.73 13.31 15.17
N ARG A 226 -7.77 14.22 14.19
CA ARG A 226 -6.98 15.46 14.17
C ARG A 226 -7.43 16.47 15.23
N ALA A 227 -8.66 16.36 15.72
CA ALA A 227 -9.16 17.07 16.90
C ALA A 227 -8.67 16.47 18.23
N GLY A 228 -7.91 15.36 18.19
CA GLY A 228 -7.32 14.73 19.38
C GLY A 228 -8.28 13.81 20.14
N LEU A 229 -9.40 13.41 19.51
CA LEU A 229 -10.43 12.60 20.15
C LEU A 229 -10.03 11.12 20.25
N GLY A 230 -10.59 10.42 21.24
CA GLY A 230 -10.42 8.98 21.43
C GLY A 230 -11.12 8.15 20.36
N LEU A 231 -10.84 6.84 20.31
CA LEU A 231 -11.33 5.96 19.23
C LEU A 231 -12.87 5.87 19.16
N ALA A 232 -13.54 5.81 20.32
CA ALA A 232 -15.00 5.81 20.40
C ALA A 232 -15.62 7.12 19.91
N ASP A 233 -15.05 8.27 20.31
CA ASP A 233 -15.52 9.59 19.87
C ASP A 233 -15.28 9.79 18.37
N GLN A 234 -14.19 9.23 17.82
CA GLN A 234 -13.95 9.21 16.39
C GLN A 234 -15.05 8.45 15.64
N ALA A 235 -15.40 7.24 16.12
CA ALA A 235 -16.50 6.46 15.55
C ALA A 235 -17.84 7.19 15.66
N ALA A 236 -18.17 7.74 16.84
CA ALA A 236 -19.43 8.44 17.07
C ALA A 236 -19.61 9.68 16.19
N LEU A 237 -18.56 10.50 15.99
CA LEU A 237 -18.65 11.66 15.10
C LEU A 237 -18.76 11.27 13.63
N ALA A 238 -18.10 10.18 13.22
CA ALA A 238 -18.22 9.66 11.87
C ALA A 238 -19.61 9.04 11.62
N ASP A 239 -20.16 8.31 12.59
CA ASP A 239 -21.55 7.82 12.59
C ASP A 239 -22.54 8.97 12.40
N GLN A 240 -22.42 10.03 13.20
CA GLN A 240 -23.28 11.22 13.09
C GLN A 240 -23.17 11.89 11.72
N ALA A 241 -21.97 12.03 11.17
CA ALA A 241 -21.76 12.63 9.86
C ALA A 241 -22.42 11.81 8.74
N VAL A 242 -22.24 10.48 8.76
CA VAL A 242 -22.84 9.56 7.79
C VAL A 242 -24.35 9.54 7.94
N TYR A 243 -24.88 9.43 9.17
CA TYR A 243 -26.31 9.44 9.43
C TYR A 243 -26.96 10.76 8.99
N ALA A 244 -26.33 11.91 9.26
CA ALA A 244 -26.88 13.21 8.87
C ALA A 244 -27.08 13.31 7.35
N GLN A 245 -26.19 12.71 6.56
CA GLN A 245 -26.23 12.71 5.11
C GLN A 245 -27.17 11.65 4.53
N TYR A 246 -27.16 10.43 5.07
CA TYR A 246 -27.83 9.27 4.46
C TYR A 246 -29.03 8.74 5.25
N ARG A 247 -29.26 9.19 6.49
CA ARG A 247 -30.44 8.83 7.31
C ARG A 247 -30.68 7.33 7.41
N GLY A 248 -29.61 6.53 7.55
CA GLY A 248 -29.66 5.07 7.63
C GLY A 248 -29.86 4.34 6.31
N THR A 249 -30.05 5.04 5.17
CA THR A 249 -30.19 4.37 3.86
C THR A 249 -28.88 3.82 3.31
N ALA A 250 -27.75 4.34 3.82
CA ALA A 250 -26.40 3.88 3.51
C ALA A 250 -25.53 4.06 4.76
N PHE A 251 -24.64 3.12 5.00
CA PHE A 251 -23.78 3.05 6.19
C PHE A 251 -22.41 2.47 5.84
N VAL A 252 -21.44 2.65 6.73
CA VAL A 252 -20.07 2.16 6.55
C VAL A 252 -19.70 1.25 7.70
N SER A 253 -19.32 0.03 7.37
CA SER A 253 -18.76 -0.90 8.35
C SER A 253 -17.27 -0.59 8.52
N VAL A 254 -16.77 -0.56 9.76
CA VAL A 254 -15.42 -0.06 10.06
C VAL A 254 -14.77 -0.82 11.20
N LEU A 255 -13.50 -1.16 11.01
CA LEU A 255 -12.59 -1.57 12.06
C LEU A 255 -11.55 -0.46 12.30
N LEU A 256 -11.59 0.16 13.49
CA LEU A 256 -10.66 1.20 13.93
C LEU A 256 -9.65 0.64 14.92
N LEU A 257 -8.38 0.97 14.76
CA LEU A 257 -7.31 0.63 15.68
C LEU A 257 -6.50 1.87 16.08
N CYS A 258 -6.15 1.95 17.36
CA CYS A 258 -5.11 2.82 17.90
C CYS A 258 -4.07 1.95 18.62
N PHE A 259 -2.92 1.78 17.99
CA PHE A 259 -1.81 0.94 18.43
C PHE A 259 -0.76 1.79 19.15
N ASP A 260 -0.49 1.49 20.41
CA ASP A 260 0.59 2.08 21.20
C ASP A 260 1.95 1.43 20.85
N LEU A 261 2.82 2.20 20.21
CA LEU A 261 4.10 1.72 19.69
C LEU A 261 5.13 1.47 20.81
N ALA A 262 4.92 1.96 22.03
CA ALA A 262 5.85 1.69 23.12
C ALA A 262 5.58 0.33 23.78
N THR A 263 4.30 -0.06 23.85
CA THR A 263 3.84 -1.19 24.66
C THR A 263 3.34 -2.38 23.85
N GLY A 264 2.87 -2.16 22.62
CA GLY A 264 2.14 -3.18 21.86
C GLY A 264 0.66 -3.28 22.26
N GLU A 265 0.16 -2.41 23.14
CA GLU A 265 -1.26 -2.34 23.48
C GLU A 265 -2.05 -1.71 22.34
N VAL A 266 -3.19 -2.30 22.01
CA VAL A 266 -4.06 -1.85 20.92
C VAL A 266 -5.46 -1.62 21.46
N GLU A 267 -6.00 -0.43 21.20
CA GLU A 267 -7.43 -0.16 21.31
C GLU A 267 -8.10 -0.38 19.96
N ALA A 268 -9.24 -1.07 19.94
CA ALA A 268 -10.00 -1.36 18.73
C ALA A 268 -11.49 -1.03 18.91
N VAL A 269 -12.13 -0.52 17.86
CA VAL A 269 -13.59 -0.43 17.75
C VAL A 269 -13.99 -1.20 16.49
N ASP A 270 -14.79 -2.24 16.67
CA ASP A 270 -15.40 -3.04 15.60
C ASP A 270 -16.85 -2.57 15.40
N ALA A 271 -17.03 -1.69 14.43
CA ALA A 271 -18.33 -1.22 13.95
C ALA A 271 -18.77 -2.02 12.70
N GLY A 272 -18.60 -3.34 12.71
CA GLY A 272 -18.88 -4.25 11.61
C GLY A 272 -17.64 -4.64 10.79
N SER A 273 -17.85 -5.29 9.64
CA SER A 273 -16.77 -5.68 8.71
C SER A 273 -15.90 -4.49 8.31
N PRO A 274 -14.55 -4.52 8.44
CA PRO A 274 -13.67 -5.67 8.18
C PRO A 274 -13.19 -6.47 9.41
N ARG A 275 -12.58 -7.66 9.19
CA ARG A 275 -12.10 -8.58 10.24
C ARG A 275 -10.59 -8.54 10.46
N LEU A 276 -10.14 -9.02 11.63
CA LEU A 276 -8.74 -9.10 12.05
C LEU A 276 -8.30 -10.54 12.38
N TRP A 277 -7.14 -10.93 11.87
CA TRP A 277 -6.40 -12.13 12.27
C TRP A 277 -5.01 -11.79 12.79
N ARG A 278 -4.54 -12.56 13.77
CA ARG A 278 -3.18 -12.48 14.30
C ARG A 278 -2.42 -13.75 13.97
N LEU A 279 -1.25 -13.59 13.38
CA LEU A 279 -0.25 -14.64 13.21
C LEU A 279 0.82 -14.49 14.30
N ARG A 280 0.95 -15.51 15.15
CA ARG A 280 1.97 -15.64 16.19
C ARG A 280 2.68 -16.98 16.05
N GLY A 281 3.96 -16.94 15.64
CA GLY A 281 4.71 -18.15 15.34
C GLY A 281 4.07 -18.94 14.19
N PRO A 282 3.59 -20.18 14.40
CA PRO A 282 2.85 -20.94 13.39
C PRO A 282 1.32 -20.78 13.48
N ALA A 283 0.79 -20.12 14.51
CA ALA A 283 -0.64 -20.07 14.78
C ALA A 283 -1.29 -18.82 14.16
N VAL A 284 -2.37 -19.01 13.40
CA VAL A 284 -3.25 -17.95 12.92
C VAL A 284 -4.55 -18.01 13.71
N GLU A 285 -4.91 -16.91 14.35
CA GLU A 285 -6.10 -16.79 15.20
C GLU A 285 -6.92 -15.59 14.76
N ALA A 286 -8.24 -15.72 14.68
CA ALA A 286 -9.12 -14.56 14.57
C ALA A 286 -9.10 -13.78 15.88
N VAL A 287 -9.00 -12.45 15.79
CA VAL A 287 -9.19 -11.56 16.93
C VAL A 287 -10.62 -11.05 16.86
N SER A 288 -11.43 -11.44 17.84
CA SER A 288 -12.85 -11.10 17.90
C SER A 288 -13.10 -9.99 18.90
N PHE A 289 -14.03 -9.13 18.55
CA PHE A 289 -14.53 -8.00 19.33
C PHE A 289 -16.05 -8.14 19.48
N ASP A 290 -16.63 -7.46 20.45
CA ASP A 290 -18.07 -7.29 20.56
C ASP A 290 -18.55 -6.43 19.39
N ALA A 291 -19.40 -7.01 18.54
CA ALA A 291 -19.89 -6.35 17.33
C ALA A 291 -20.74 -5.11 17.67
N GLN A 292 -20.36 -3.96 17.11
CA GLN A 292 -21.09 -2.69 17.24
C GLN A 292 -21.71 -2.30 15.89
N LEU A 293 -22.62 -1.32 15.91
CA LEU A 293 -23.40 -0.96 14.73
C LEU A 293 -22.55 -0.22 13.69
N PRO A 294 -22.69 -0.53 12.38
CA PRO A 294 -22.05 0.22 11.32
C PRO A 294 -22.34 1.72 11.39
N LEU A 295 -21.35 2.52 11.01
CA LEU A 295 -21.41 3.98 11.10
C LEU A 295 -22.52 4.52 10.20
N GLY A 296 -23.43 5.29 10.79
CA GLY A 296 -24.53 5.96 10.12
C GLY A 296 -25.75 5.08 9.86
N MET A 297 -25.77 3.84 10.37
CA MET A 297 -26.91 2.94 10.26
C MET A 297 -28.10 3.44 11.09
N PHE A 298 -27.82 3.97 12.28
CA PHE A 298 -28.80 4.55 13.20
C PHE A 298 -28.31 5.90 13.72
N GLU A 299 -29.24 6.70 14.26
CA GLU A 299 -28.89 7.97 14.89
C GLU A 299 -28.28 7.69 16.27
N GLU A 300 -27.19 8.41 16.61
CA GLU A 300 -26.56 8.38 17.94
C GLU A 300 -26.10 6.98 18.37
N SER A 301 -25.47 6.22 17.47
CA SER A 301 -24.88 4.92 17.80
C SER A 301 -23.78 5.07 18.86
N ALA A 302 -23.78 4.18 19.85
CA ALA A 302 -22.77 4.16 20.92
C ALA A 302 -21.62 3.22 20.55
N TYR A 303 -20.39 3.68 20.77
CA TYR A 303 -19.17 2.91 20.51
C TYR A 303 -18.30 2.74 21.76
N ALA A 304 -17.72 1.57 21.94
CA ALA A 304 -16.84 1.23 23.06
C ALA A 304 -15.54 0.60 22.53
N PRO A 305 -14.36 1.09 22.94
CA PRO A 305 -13.11 0.49 22.52
C PRO A 305 -12.80 -0.74 23.36
N GLU A 306 -12.37 -1.81 22.71
CA GLU A 306 -11.81 -3.00 23.32
C GLU A 306 -10.29 -3.01 23.23
N ARG A 307 -9.63 -3.80 24.08
CA ARG A 307 -8.17 -3.82 24.18
C ARG A 307 -7.60 -5.22 23.99
N PHE A 308 -6.50 -5.30 23.27
CA PHE A 308 -5.69 -6.49 23.16
C PHE A 308 -4.21 -6.14 22.99
N SER A 309 -3.33 -7.08 23.34
CA SER A 309 -1.89 -6.89 23.24
C SER A 309 -1.29 -7.62 22.03
N VAL A 310 -0.33 -6.97 21.39
CA VAL A 310 0.45 -7.47 20.27
C VAL A 310 1.91 -7.58 20.69
N LEU A 311 2.52 -8.75 20.49
CA LEU A 311 3.90 -9.00 20.88
C LEU A 311 4.85 -8.70 19.72
N PRO A 312 6.10 -8.26 19.98
CA PRO A 312 7.11 -8.17 18.94
C PRO A 312 7.25 -9.50 18.18
N GLY A 313 7.21 -9.42 16.85
CA GLY A 313 7.19 -10.56 15.93
C GLY A 313 5.80 -11.03 15.53
N ASP A 314 4.73 -10.53 16.15
CA ASP A 314 3.37 -10.79 15.70
C ASP A 314 3.08 -10.06 14.39
N ARG A 315 2.24 -10.68 13.57
CA ARG A 315 1.66 -10.10 12.36
C ARG A 315 0.15 -9.98 12.51
N LEU A 316 -0.38 -8.81 12.20
CA LEU A 316 -1.81 -8.54 12.10
C LEU A 316 -2.23 -8.50 10.63
N LEU A 317 -3.33 -9.16 10.31
CA LEU A 317 -3.88 -9.27 8.96
C LEU A 317 -5.34 -8.83 9.01
N PHE A 318 -5.68 -7.88 8.16
CA PHE A 318 -7.02 -7.32 8.07
C PHE A 318 -7.59 -7.67 6.69
N GLY A 319 -8.86 -8.05 6.65
CA GLY A 319 -9.54 -8.46 5.42
C GLY A 319 -10.98 -7.99 5.42
N SER A 320 -11.43 -7.42 4.30
CA SER A 320 -12.85 -7.17 4.05
C SER A 320 -13.61 -8.46 3.71
N ASP A 321 -14.93 -8.36 3.61
CA ASP A 321 -15.82 -9.45 3.22
C ASP A 321 -15.50 -10.01 1.84
N GLY A 322 -15.10 -9.18 0.87
CA GLY A 322 -14.60 -9.68 -0.41
C GLY A 322 -13.42 -10.66 -0.30
N VAL A 323 -12.71 -10.69 0.84
CA VAL A 323 -11.67 -11.68 1.15
C VAL A 323 -12.22 -12.92 1.84
N TYR A 324 -13.01 -12.76 2.92
CA TYR A 324 -13.38 -13.88 3.78
C TYR A 324 -14.73 -14.53 3.44
N ASP A 325 -15.63 -13.83 2.75
CA ASP A 325 -16.93 -14.34 2.27
C ASP A 325 -16.87 -14.83 0.82
N ALA A 326 -15.73 -14.66 0.16
CA ALA A 326 -15.40 -15.22 -1.15
C ALA A 326 -15.83 -16.68 -1.32
N VAL A 327 -16.43 -17.03 -2.46
CA VAL A 327 -16.94 -18.38 -2.76
C VAL A 327 -16.29 -18.96 -4.02
N SER A 328 -15.92 -20.24 -4.01
CA SER A 328 -15.37 -20.95 -5.17
C SER A 328 -16.42 -21.15 -6.27
N PRO A 329 -16.02 -21.47 -7.52
CA PRO A 329 -16.95 -21.83 -8.59
C PRO A 329 -17.88 -23.01 -8.25
N GLU A 330 -17.44 -23.91 -7.35
CA GLU A 330 -18.20 -25.05 -6.84
C GLU A 330 -19.14 -24.69 -5.67
N GLY A 331 -19.17 -23.42 -5.24
CA GLY A 331 -20.01 -22.93 -4.14
C GLY A 331 -19.40 -23.09 -2.76
N GLU A 332 -18.10 -23.41 -2.65
CA GLU A 332 -17.41 -23.53 -1.36
C GLU A 332 -16.94 -22.15 -0.88
N SER A 333 -17.35 -21.72 0.31
CA SER A 333 -16.77 -20.51 0.90
C SER A 333 -15.26 -20.73 1.11
N TYR A 334 -14.46 -19.75 0.69
CA TYR A 334 -13.01 -19.66 0.97
C TYR A 334 -12.78 -20.00 2.45
N GLY A 335 -13.64 -19.48 3.32
CA GLY A 335 -13.79 -19.93 4.69
C GLY A 335 -12.58 -19.62 5.55
N GLU A 336 -12.77 -19.65 6.86
CA GLU A 336 -11.69 -19.30 7.80
C GLU A 336 -10.45 -20.21 7.67
N ARG A 337 -10.64 -21.46 7.23
CA ARG A 337 -9.55 -22.43 7.07
C ARG A 337 -8.68 -22.16 5.85
N ALA A 338 -9.23 -21.80 4.69
CA ALA A 338 -8.38 -21.50 3.53
C ALA A 338 -7.65 -20.18 3.75
N LEU A 339 -8.34 -19.18 4.29
CA LEU A 339 -7.71 -17.91 4.69
C LEU A 339 -6.58 -18.16 5.69
N ALA A 340 -6.80 -18.93 6.76
CA ALA A 340 -5.73 -19.24 7.72
C ALA A 340 -4.51 -19.94 7.07
N ARG A 341 -4.74 -20.83 6.08
CA ARG A 341 -3.65 -21.44 5.31
C ARG A 341 -2.90 -20.43 4.45
N ALA A 342 -3.63 -19.57 3.73
CA ALA A 342 -3.04 -18.51 2.91
C ALA A 342 -2.16 -17.59 3.78
N LEU A 343 -2.72 -17.10 4.89
CA LEU A 343 -2.01 -16.24 5.84
C LEU A 343 -0.77 -16.95 6.42
N SER A 344 -0.88 -18.24 6.77
CA SER A 344 0.27 -19.05 7.23
C SER A 344 1.35 -19.18 6.15
N GLY A 345 0.96 -19.36 4.89
CA GLY A 345 1.87 -19.44 3.74
C GLY A 345 2.67 -18.16 3.49
N THR A 346 2.15 -17.01 3.94
CA THR A 346 2.83 -15.72 3.79
C THR A 346 3.82 -15.37 4.89
N ARG A 347 4.01 -16.22 5.91
CA ARG A 347 4.81 -15.91 7.11
C ARG A 347 6.22 -15.40 6.84
N LEU A 348 6.87 -15.91 5.78
CA LEU A 348 8.25 -15.53 5.42
C LEU A 348 8.31 -14.36 4.42
N LEU A 349 7.16 -13.86 3.97
CA LEU A 349 7.10 -12.72 3.07
C LEU A 349 7.18 -11.40 3.87
N PRO A 350 7.84 -10.37 3.33
CA PRO A 350 7.71 -9.01 3.85
C PRO A 350 6.24 -8.57 3.87
N PRO A 351 5.79 -7.76 4.85
CA PRO A 351 4.39 -7.36 4.97
C PRO A 351 3.87 -6.61 3.74
N THR A 352 4.75 -5.94 2.99
CA THR A 352 4.44 -5.26 1.71
C THR A 352 4.07 -6.21 0.57
N HIS A 353 4.38 -7.51 0.69
CA HIS A 353 4.06 -8.55 -0.29
C HIS A 353 2.82 -9.37 0.07
N VAL A 354 2.47 -9.41 1.35
CA VAL A 354 1.42 -10.29 1.88
C VAL A 354 0.05 -10.00 1.26
N PRO A 355 -0.43 -8.74 1.15
CA PRO A 355 -1.73 -8.46 0.55
C PRO A 355 -1.89 -9.03 -0.86
N GLN A 356 -0.89 -8.83 -1.72
CA GLN A 356 -0.92 -9.39 -3.07
C GLN A 356 -0.85 -10.91 -3.09
N ALA A 357 -0.07 -11.52 -2.19
CA ALA A 357 0.02 -12.97 -2.12
C ALA A 357 -1.33 -13.59 -1.75
N VAL A 358 -2.02 -13.01 -0.75
CA VAL A 358 -3.36 -13.43 -0.33
C VAL A 358 -4.37 -13.22 -1.46
N LEU A 359 -4.41 -12.05 -2.09
CA LEU A 359 -5.36 -11.75 -3.17
C LEU A 359 -5.13 -12.59 -4.44
N ARG A 360 -3.89 -12.98 -4.74
CA ARG A 360 -3.59 -13.94 -5.83
C ARG A 360 -4.09 -15.34 -5.50
N GLU A 361 -3.90 -15.80 -4.27
CA GLU A 361 -4.43 -17.09 -3.83
C GLU A 361 -5.97 -17.11 -3.87
N LEU A 362 -6.60 -16.01 -3.46
CA LEU A 362 -8.04 -15.79 -3.55
C LEU A 362 -8.53 -15.85 -5.01
N THR A 363 -7.86 -15.14 -5.91
CA THR A 363 -8.21 -15.15 -7.35
C THR A 363 -8.06 -16.54 -7.96
N ALA A 364 -7.00 -17.28 -7.58
CA ALA A 364 -6.80 -18.66 -8.02
C ALA A 364 -7.90 -19.59 -7.49
N TYR A 365 -8.36 -19.37 -6.25
CA TYR A 365 -9.48 -20.10 -5.65
C TYR A 365 -10.81 -19.82 -6.37
N HIS A 366 -11.00 -18.61 -6.91
CA HIS A 366 -12.14 -18.23 -7.76
C HIS A 366 -12.03 -18.65 -9.23
N GLY A 367 -11.06 -19.50 -9.57
CA GLY A 367 -10.89 -19.98 -10.94
C GLY A 367 -10.48 -18.88 -11.93
N ASN A 368 -9.86 -17.79 -11.44
CA ASN A 368 -9.50 -16.59 -12.21
C ASN A 368 -10.69 -15.79 -12.75
N SER A 369 -11.88 -15.97 -12.19
CA SER A 369 -13.00 -15.05 -12.44
C SER A 369 -12.75 -13.70 -11.72
N PRO A 370 -13.25 -12.58 -12.26
CA PRO A 370 -13.26 -11.32 -11.53
C PRO A 370 -13.99 -11.48 -10.19
N LEU A 371 -13.50 -10.80 -9.16
CA LEU A 371 -14.22 -10.71 -7.88
C LEU A 371 -15.56 -10.00 -8.12
N GLU A 372 -16.60 -10.47 -7.45
CA GLU A 372 -17.93 -9.84 -7.47
C GLU A 372 -18.00 -8.59 -6.59
N ASP A 373 -17.05 -8.44 -5.65
CA ASP A 373 -16.91 -7.33 -4.71
C ASP A 373 -15.44 -6.87 -4.62
N ASP A 374 -15.18 -5.72 -4.00
CA ASP A 374 -13.82 -5.30 -3.65
C ASP A 374 -13.26 -6.23 -2.56
N ALA A 375 -11.98 -6.57 -2.68
CA ALA A 375 -11.23 -7.31 -1.68
C ALA A 375 -10.02 -6.48 -1.23
N LEU A 376 -10.03 -6.15 0.05
CA LEU A 376 -8.98 -5.38 0.70
C LEU A 376 -8.23 -6.26 1.70
N VAL A 377 -6.90 -6.28 1.58
CA VAL A 377 -6.02 -6.91 2.56
C VAL A 377 -5.02 -5.88 3.08
N VAL A 378 -4.91 -5.76 4.40
CA VAL A 378 -3.84 -5.00 5.08
C VAL A 378 -3.02 -5.96 5.94
N CYS A 379 -1.71 -5.81 5.91
CA CYS A 379 -0.77 -6.56 6.72
C CYS A 379 0.07 -5.58 7.54
N LEU A 380 0.21 -5.85 8.84
CA LEU A 380 1.01 -5.07 9.78
C LEU A 380 1.88 -6.02 10.61
N ASP A 381 3.19 -5.90 10.47
CA ASP A 381 4.18 -6.59 11.32
C ASP A 381 4.62 -5.66 12.43
N TRP A 382 4.56 -6.15 13.67
CA TRP A 382 5.08 -5.44 14.83
C TRP A 382 6.48 -5.94 15.16
N HIS A 383 7.47 -5.05 15.21
CA HIS A 383 8.86 -5.40 15.52
C HIS A 383 9.28 -5.06 16.96
N GLY A 384 8.45 -4.28 17.67
CA GLY A 384 8.79 -3.75 18.99
C GLY A 384 9.54 -2.43 18.90
N THR A 385 9.69 -1.74 20.04
CA THR A 385 10.60 -0.59 20.10
C THR A 385 12.04 -1.05 19.87
N PRO A 386 12.78 -0.43 18.94
CA PRO A 386 14.21 -0.68 18.77
C PRO A 386 14.89 -0.54 20.13
N SER A 387 15.71 -1.53 20.49
CA SER A 387 16.64 -1.33 21.60
C SER A 387 17.55 -0.18 21.19
N THR A 388 17.35 1.00 21.77
CA THR A 388 18.26 2.13 21.58
C THR A 388 19.65 1.63 21.96
N VAL A 389 20.53 1.42 20.98
CA VAL A 389 21.96 1.45 21.26
C VAL A 389 22.19 2.88 21.72
N ALA A 390 22.40 3.04 23.02
CA ALA A 390 22.77 4.32 23.61
C ALA A 390 23.96 4.86 22.81
N VAL A 391 23.75 5.98 22.12
CA VAL A 391 24.81 6.76 21.48
C VAL A 391 25.58 7.51 22.56
#